data_AF-A0A524F199-F1
#
_entry.id   AF-A0A524F199-F1
#
_cell.length_a   1.000
_cell.length_b   1.000
_cell.length_c   1.000
_cell.angle_alpha   90.00
_cell.angle_beta   90.00
_cell.angle_gamma   90.00
#
_symmetry.space_group_name_H-M   'P 1'
#
loop_
_entity.id
_entity.type
_entity.pdbx_description
1 polymer ?
#
loop_
_entity_poly.entity_id
_entity_poly.type
_entity_poly.pdbx_seq_one_letter_code
_entity_poly.pdbx_strand_id
1 'polypeptide(L)'
;MSEILNNKEFTMVKGLDELFDNIIRAQEVIKLDLSKCELASIPEEVFFFTNLRVLYLAKNKIRKIPNDINVFQNLEVLDLSHNNLESFPEVLVELSSLQDLYLINNKITEIPDSI
;
A
#
# COMPACT_ATOMS: atom_id res chain seq x y z
N MET A 1 24.96 -38.33 -24.91
CA MET A 1 24.44 -38.28 -23.54
C MET A 1 24.71 -36.89 -23.01
N SER A 2 23.67 -36.06 -23.12
CA SER A 2 23.66 -34.62 -22.90
C SER A 2 23.93 -34.22 -21.46
N GLU A 3 24.66 -33.11 -21.36
CA GLU A 3 24.94 -32.22 -20.24
C GLU A 3 24.16 -32.47 -18.94
N ILE A 4 24.95 -32.77 -17.91
CA ILE A 4 24.65 -32.43 -16.52
C ILE A 4 24.42 -30.90 -16.51
N LEU A 5 23.19 -30.46 -16.26
CA LEU A 5 22.92 -29.07 -15.91
C LEU A 5 23.72 -28.78 -14.63
N ASN A 6 24.83 -28.07 -14.81
CA ASN A 6 25.54 -27.39 -13.75
C ASN A 6 24.53 -26.58 -12.93
N ASN A 7 24.33 -26.98 -11.69
CA ASN A 7 23.87 -26.10 -10.62
C ASN A 7 24.83 -24.90 -10.60
N LYS A 8 24.47 -23.85 -11.34
CA LYS A 8 25.11 -22.54 -11.21
C LYS A 8 24.79 -22.07 -9.80
N GLU A 9 25.82 -22.06 -8.97
CA GLU A 9 25.81 -21.45 -7.65
C GLU A 9 25.18 -20.06 -7.75
N PHE A 10 23.98 -19.89 -7.18
CA PHE A 10 23.51 -18.56 -6.80
C PHE A 10 24.34 -18.15 -5.60
N THR A 11 25.43 -17.41 -5.86
CA THR A 11 26.10 -16.69 -4.79
C THR A 11 25.22 -15.52 -4.41
N MET A 12 24.59 -15.60 -3.23
CA MET A 12 23.83 -14.50 -2.66
C MET A 12 24.77 -13.30 -2.50
N VAL A 13 24.51 -12.24 -3.27
CA VAL A 13 25.20 -10.97 -3.10
C VAL A 13 24.80 -10.44 -1.72
N LYS A 14 25.77 -9.98 -0.92
CA LYS A 14 25.48 -9.39 0.40
C LYS A 14 24.37 -8.35 0.30
N GLY A 15 23.35 -8.48 1.15
CA GLY A 15 22.16 -7.62 1.18
C GLY A 15 20.97 -8.16 0.38
N LEU A 16 21.18 -9.09 -0.55
CA LEU A 16 20.08 -9.71 -1.30
C LEU A 16 19.21 -10.62 -0.40
N ASP A 17 19.83 -11.30 0.57
CA ASP A 17 19.12 -12.19 1.51
C ASP A 17 18.25 -11.40 2.47
N GLU A 18 18.80 -10.31 2.99
CA GLU A 18 18.07 -9.37 3.85
C GLU A 18 16.92 -8.72 3.09
N LEU A 19 17.11 -8.40 1.80
CA LEU A 19 16.04 -7.93 0.94
C LEU A 19 14.93 -8.99 0.77
N PHE A 20 15.28 -10.23 0.47
CA PHE A 20 14.28 -11.31 0.33
C PHE A 20 13.54 -11.57 1.64
N ASP A 21 14.25 -11.61 2.76
CA ASP A 21 13.67 -11.75 4.09
C ASP A 21 12.70 -10.60 4.41
N ASN A 22 13.05 -9.36 4.07
CA ASN A 22 12.20 -8.20 4.27
C ASN A 22 10.96 -8.23 3.39
N ILE A 23 11.09 -8.68 2.13
CA ILE A 23 9.95 -8.87 1.23
C ILE A 23 9.02 -9.95 1.80
N ILE A 24 9.57 -11.09 2.23
CA ILE A 24 8.77 -12.17 2.84
C ILE A 24 8.02 -11.66 4.07
N ARG A 25 8.72 -10.96 4.99
CA ARG A 25 8.09 -10.35 6.16
C ARG A 25 7.02 -9.34 5.79
N ALA A 26 7.24 -8.52 4.76
CA ALA A 26 6.24 -7.57 4.28
C ALA A 26 4.98 -8.29 3.80
N GLN A 27 5.10 -9.47 3.21
CA GLN A 27 3.96 -10.28 2.79
C GLN A 27 3.18 -10.88 3.98
N GLU A 28 3.74 -10.91 5.19
CA GLU A 28 3.03 -11.34 6.41
C GLU A 28 2.23 -10.20 7.07
N VAL A 29 2.48 -8.95 6.69
CA VAL A 29 1.81 -7.79 7.29
C VAL A 29 0.40 -7.65 6.74
N ILE A 30 -0.58 -7.81 7.63
CA ILE A 30 -2.00 -7.68 7.31
C ILE A 30 -2.56 -6.30 7.71
N LYS A 31 -1.92 -5.64 8.67
CA LYS A 31 -2.35 -4.34 9.18
C LYS A 31 -1.15 -3.42 9.35
N LEU A 32 -1.27 -2.21 8.82
CA LEU A 32 -0.26 -1.16 8.93
C LEU A 32 -0.91 0.14 9.41
N ASP A 33 -0.33 0.74 10.45
CA ASP A 33 -0.74 2.03 10.99
C ASP A 33 0.38 3.04 10.82
N LEU A 34 0.15 4.03 9.96
CA LEU A 34 1.01 5.17 9.68
C LEU A 34 0.31 6.48 10.06
N SER A 35 -0.64 6.43 11.00
CA SER A 35 -1.36 7.61 11.45
C SER A 35 -0.44 8.54 12.22
N LYS A 36 -0.62 9.86 12.06
CA LYS A 36 0.16 10.90 12.76
C LYS A 36 1.68 10.86 12.48
N CYS A 37 2.07 10.39 11.30
CA CYS A 37 3.48 10.36 10.86
C CYS A 37 3.91 11.62 10.08
N GLU A 38 3.06 12.65 10.03
CA GLU A 38 3.27 13.89 9.27
C GLU A 38 3.51 13.69 7.77
N LEU A 39 3.03 12.57 7.21
CA LEU A 39 3.26 12.18 5.83
C LEU A 39 2.65 13.19 4.85
N ALA A 40 3.46 13.72 3.94
CA ALA A 40 2.99 14.54 2.83
C ALA A 40 2.44 13.67 1.67
N SER A 41 2.88 12.42 1.58
CA SER A 41 2.48 11.39 0.62
C SER A 41 2.63 10.00 1.26
N ILE A 42 2.00 8.98 0.67
CA ILE A 42 2.23 7.59 1.05
C ILE A 42 3.65 7.19 0.57
N PRO A 43 4.55 6.70 1.44
CA PRO A 43 5.87 6.22 1.03
C PRO A 43 5.78 5.03 0.07
N GLU A 44 6.70 4.95 -0.90
CA GLU A 44 6.69 3.90 -1.92
C GLU A 44 6.83 2.50 -1.32
N GLU A 45 7.51 2.38 -0.19
CA GLU A 45 7.74 1.12 0.52
C GLU A 45 6.44 0.51 1.04
N VAL A 46 5.39 1.30 1.23
CA VAL A 46 4.07 0.81 1.67
C VAL A 46 3.47 -0.14 0.62
N PHE A 47 3.80 0.04 -0.66
CA PHE A 47 3.28 -0.79 -1.75
C PHE A 47 3.89 -2.20 -1.78
N PHE A 48 4.91 -2.50 -0.97
CA PHE A 48 5.42 -3.86 -0.81
C PHE A 48 4.52 -4.76 0.05
N PHE A 49 3.61 -4.17 0.85
CA PHE A 49 2.71 -4.92 1.73
C PHE A 49 1.41 -5.32 1.00
N THR A 50 1.51 -6.11 -0.07
CA THR A 50 0.38 -6.46 -0.96
C THR A 50 -0.71 -7.31 -0.30
N ASN A 51 -0.44 -7.89 0.87
CA ASN A 51 -1.42 -8.65 1.66
C ASN A 51 -2.14 -7.81 2.73
N LEU A 52 -1.95 -6.48 2.75
CA LEU A 52 -2.66 -5.61 3.67
C LEU A 52 -4.18 -5.73 3.51
N ARG A 53 -4.84 -5.87 4.66
CA ARG A 53 -6.30 -5.78 4.82
C ARG A 53 -6.70 -4.49 5.53
N VAL A 54 -5.82 -3.90 6.34
CA VAL A 54 -6.09 -2.68 7.09
C VAL A 54 -4.93 -1.70 6.94
N LEU A 55 -5.22 -0.50 6.44
CA LEU A 55 -4.24 0.59 6.32
C LEU A 55 -4.80 1.85 6.98
N TYR A 56 -4.13 2.31 8.03
CA TYR A 56 -4.45 3.57 8.69
C TYR A 56 -3.43 4.64 8.31
N LEU A 57 -3.93 5.73 7.72
CA LEU A 57 -3.17 6.90 7.28
C LEU A 57 -3.75 8.18 7.88
N ALA A 58 -4.52 8.07 8.97
CA ALA A 58 -5.22 9.18 9.56
C ALA A 58 -4.27 10.25 10.13
N LYS A 59 -4.70 11.51 10.14
CA LYS A 59 -3.96 12.63 10.74
C LYS A 59 -2.58 12.83 10.12
N ASN A 60 -2.50 12.75 8.80
CA ASN A 60 -1.31 13.09 8.02
C ASN A 60 -1.55 14.38 7.20
N LYS A 61 -0.68 14.68 6.25
CA LYS A 61 -0.75 15.85 5.38
C LYS A 61 -0.96 15.46 3.91
N ILE A 62 -1.45 14.25 3.65
CA ILE A 62 -1.57 13.65 2.31
C ILE A 62 -2.57 14.46 1.48
N ARG A 63 -2.16 14.85 0.27
CA ARG A 63 -2.99 15.64 -0.66
C ARG A 63 -3.55 14.83 -1.82
N LYS A 64 -2.88 13.73 -2.17
CA LYS A 64 -3.25 12.86 -3.27
C LYS A 64 -2.94 11.41 -2.91
N ILE A 65 -3.76 10.51 -3.42
CA ILE A 65 -3.51 9.07 -3.37
C ILE A 65 -2.86 8.67 -4.70
N PRO A 66 -1.68 8.02 -4.70
CA PRO A 66 -1.03 7.55 -5.91
C PRO A 66 -1.79 6.35 -6.51
N ASN A 67 -1.66 6.15 -7.82
CA ASN A 67 -2.33 5.05 -8.52
C ASN A 67 -1.84 3.68 -8.04
N ASP A 68 -0.60 3.59 -7.55
CA ASP A 68 -0.01 2.36 -7.01
C ASP A 68 -0.77 1.80 -5.79
N ILE A 69 -1.72 2.55 -5.22
CA ILE A 69 -2.59 2.01 -4.17
C ILE A 69 -3.44 0.82 -4.67
N ASN A 70 -3.63 0.69 -5.98
CA ASN A 70 -4.34 -0.42 -6.60
C ASN A 70 -3.69 -1.79 -6.36
N VAL A 71 -2.45 -1.86 -5.87
CA VAL A 71 -1.81 -3.14 -5.50
C VAL A 71 -2.49 -3.79 -4.29
N PHE A 72 -3.18 -3.02 -3.45
CA PHE A 72 -3.84 -3.54 -2.24
C PHE A 72 -5.22 -4.14 -2.53
N GLN A 73 -5.27 -5.15 -3.40
CA GLN A 73 -6.51 -5.82 -3.80
C GLN A 73 -7.22 -6.57 -2.65
N ASN A 74 -6.50 -6.80 -1.54
CA ASN A 74 -7.04 -7.41 -0.32
C ASN A 74 -7.44 -6.36 0.75
N LEU A 75 -7.31 -5.07 0.47
CA LEU A 75 -7.57 -4.02 1.46
C LEU A 75 -9.06 -3.94 1.77
N GLU A 76 -9.42 -4.09 3.03
CA GLU A 76 -10.80 -4.05 3.51
C GLU A 76 -11.09 -2.72 4.22
N VAL A 77 -10.09 -2.16 4.90
CA VAL A 77 -10.22 -0.93 5.68
C VAL A 77 -9.14 0.07 5.30
N LEU A 78 -9.54 1.26 4.89
CA LEU A 78 -8.67 2.39 4.62
C LEU A 78 -9.13 3.62 5.39
N ASP A 79 -8.30 4.09 6.34
CA ASP A 79 -8.55 5.33 7.06
C ASP A 79 -7.66 6.46 6.54
N LEU A 80 -8.25 7.41 5.82
CA LEU A 80 -7.63 8.62 5.30
C LEU A 80 -8.13 9.89 6.02
N SER A 81 -8.76 9.74 7.19
CA SER A 81 -9.34 10.83 7.94
C SER A 81 -8.29 11.87 8.35
N HIS A 82 -8.69 13.14 8.42
CA HIS A 82 -7.79 14.23 8.81
C HIS A 82 -6.53 14.31 7.91
N ASN A 83 -6.74 14.36 6.60
CA ASN A 83 -5.71 14.64 5.60
C ASN A 83 -6.08 15.90 4.80
N ASN A 84 -5.37 16.16 3.70
CA ASN A 84 -5.57 17.32 2.84
C ASN A 84 -6.04 16.92 1.43
N LEU A 85 -6.78 15.82 1.28
CA LEU A 85 -7.30 15.39 -0.03
C LEU A 85 -8.26 16.46 -0.57
N GLU A 86 -7.98 16.97 -1.77
CA GLU A 86 -8.76 18.04 -2.41
C GLU A 86 -9.89 17.49 -3.29
N SER A 87 -9.79 16.23 -3.73
CA SER A 87 -10.80 15.53 -4.52
C SER A 87 -10.90 14.09 -4.07
N PHE A 88 -12.03 13.45 -4.40
CA PHE A 88 -12.14 12.00 -4.22
C PHE A 88 -11.10 11.29 -5.09
N PRO A 89 -10.31 10.34 -4.54
CA PRO A 89 -9.34 9.57 -5.31
C PRO A 89 -10.03 8.40 -6.03
N GLU A 90 -10.39 8.61 -7.30
CA GLU A 90 -11.14 7.63 -8.13
C GLU A 90 -10.51 6.23 -8.17
N VAL A 91 -9.17 6.12 -8.08
CA VAL A 91 -8.47 4.84 -8.02
C VAL A 91 -8.93 3.94 -6.85
N LEU A 92 -9.51 4.52 -5.78
CA LEU A 92 -10.06 3.72 -4.68
C LEU A 92 -11.27 2.88 -5.10
N VAL A 93 -11.96 3.22 -6.19
CA VAL A 93 -13.06 2.42 -6.75
C VAL A 93 -12.53 1.09 -7.32
N GLU A 94 -11.25 1.01 -7.67
CA GLU A 94 -10.61 -0.22 -8.16
C GLU A 94 -10.25 -1.20 -7.02
N LEU A 95 -10.38 -0.79 -5.75
CA LEU A 95 -10.10 -1.63 -4.59
C LEU A 95 -11.31 -2.53 -4.28
N SER A 96 -11.42 -3.63 -5.02
CA SER A 96 -12.58 -4.54 -5.00
C SER A 96 -12.94 -5.14 -3.63
N SER A 97 -11.99 -5.22 -2.69
CA SER A 97 -12.20 -5.74 -1.34
C SER A 97 -12.53 -4.67 -0.30
N LEU A 98 -12.49 -3.38 -0.66
CA LEU A 98 -12.62 -2.27 0.28
C LEU A 98 -14.07 -2.20 0.80
N GLN A 99 -14.21 -2.28 2.13
CA GLN A 99 -15.49 -2.27 2.83
C GLN A 99 -15.68 -0.99 3.61
N ASP A 100 -14.62 -0.53 4.28
CA ASP A 100 -14.63 0.66 5.12
C ASP A 100 -13.64 1.70 4.58
N LEU A 101 -14.17 2.84 4.14
CA LEU A 101 -13.38 3.99 3.70
C LEU A 101 -13.73 5.22 4.56
N TYR A 102 -12.74 5.70 5.32
CA TYR A 102 -12.91 6.90 6.14
C TYR A 102 -12.21 8.11 5.51
N LEU A 103 -12.98 9.14 5.18
CA LEU A 103 -12.49 10.37 4.53
C LEU A 103 -12.80 11.64 5.34
N ILE A 104 -13.28 11.51 6.57
CA ILE A 104 -13.71 12.65 7.38
C ILE A 104 -12.57 13.66 7.59
N ASN A 105 -12.89 14.95 7.59
CA ASN A 105 -11.92 16.04 7.73
C ASN A 105 -10.83 16.05 6.64
N ASN A 106 -11.25 15.88 5.39
CA ASN A 106 -10.49 16.24 4.19
C ASN A 106 -11.11 17.50 3.54
N LYS A 107 -10.67 17.87 2.33
CA LYS A 107 -11.19 18.99 1.54
C LYS A 107 -12.00 18.52 0.31
N ILE A 108 -12.46 17.28 0.34
CA ILE A 108 -13.24 16.67 -0.73
C ILE A 108 -14.62 17.33 -0.75
N THR A 109 -14.99 17.95 -1.88
CA THR A 109 -16.27 18.62 -2.07
C THR A 109 -17.27 17.79 -2.89
N GLU A 110 -16.77 16.80 -3.63
CA GLU A 110 -17.55 15.98 -4.56
C GLU A 110 -17.15 14.52 -4.42
N ILE A 111 -18.13 13.62 -4.50
CA ILE A 111 -17.96 12.17 -4.53
C ILE A 111 -18.42 11.71 -5.92
N PRO A 112 -17.68 10.82 -6.61
CA PRO A 112 -18.05 10.33 -7.93
C PRO A 112 -19.34 9.49 -7.86
N ASP A 113 -20.12 9.52 -8.94
CA ASP A 113 -21.36 8.74 -9.07
C ASP A 113 -21.15 7.22 -9.08
N SER A 114 -19.91 6.79 -9.32
CA SER A 114 -19.50 5.39 -9.51
C SER A 114 -19.15 4.65 -8.22
N ILE A 115 -19.54 5.18 -7.06
CA ILE A 115 -19.24 4.61 -5.73
C ILE A 115 -20.41 3.82 -5.16
#